data_AF-A0A836FUL3-F1
#
_entry.id   AF-A0A836FUL3-F1
#
_cell.length_a   1.000
_cell.length_b   1.000
_cell.length_c   1.000
_cell.angle_alpha   90.00
_cell.angle_beta   90.00
_cell.angle_gamma   90.00
#
_symmetry.space_group_name_H-M   'P 1'
#
loop_
_entity.id
_entity.type
_entity.pdbx_description
1 polymer ?
#
loop_
_entity_poly.entity_id
_entity_poly.type
_entity_poly.pdbx_seq_one_letter_code
_entity_poly.pdbx_strand_id
1 'polypeptide(L)'
;MAAAGFYVVGDSNEPDLVECFICSKQLDGWEPDDDPWSEHEKHQSSCPFVKLNKQDEKEWTVDELYDLYKKYKTKEYMDQVKKNITTMKDVTAQLMNELSK
;
A
#
# COMPACT_ATOMS: atom_id res chain seq x y z
N MET A 1 6.91 10.13 -10.33
CA MET A 1 5.91 9.16 -9.86
C MET A 1 6.37 7.72 -10.03
N ALA A 2 6.43 7.19 -11.26
CA ALA A 2 6.68 5.76 -11.51
C ALA A 2 8.00 5.22 -10.92
N ALA A 3 9.11 5.95 -11.07
CA ALA A 3 10.40 5.58 -10.47
C ALA A 3 10.37 5.51 -8.93
N ALA A 4 9.42 6.20 -8.28
CA ALA A 4 9.18 6.10 -6.85
C ALA A 4 8.16 5.01 -6.48
N GLY A 5 7.76 4.20 -7.46
CA GLY A 5 6.88 3.04 -7.27
C GLY A 5 5.38 3.38 -7.33
N PHE A 6 5.02 4.58 -7.77
CA PHE A 6 3.63 5.02 -7.81
C PHE A 6 2.96 4.73 -9.16
N TYR A 7 1.73 4.21 -9.11
CA TYR A 7 0.81 4.15 -10.24
C TYR A 7 -0.49 4.89 -9.90
N VAL A 8 -1.17 5.44 -10.90
CA VAL A 8 -2.41 6.20 -10.72
C VAL A 8 -3.56 5.26 -10.36
N VAL A 9 -4.30 5.62 -9.30
CA VAL A 9 -5.53 4.94 -8.87
C VAL A 9 -6.71 5.90 -8.71
N GLY A 10 -6.46 7.20 -8.92
CA GLY A 10 -7.45 8.26 -8.80
C GLY A 10 -8.63 8.16 -9.76
N ASP A 11 -9.74 8.73 -9.31
CA ASP A 11 -10.98 8.89 -10.08
C ASP A 11 -11.26 10.38 -10.37
N SER A 12 -12.50 10.72 -10.76
CA SER A 12 -12.87 12.11 -11.04
C SER A 12 -12.83 13.05 -9.82
N ASN A 13 -12.93 12.52 -8.60
CA ASN A 13 -12.91 13.30 -7.36
C ASN A 13 -11.48 13.51 -6.85
N GLU A 14 -10.60 12.51 -7.04
CA GLU A 14 -9.20 12.53 -6.62
C GLU A 14 -8.28 12.23 -7.83
N PRO A 15 -8.17 13.16 -8.81
CA PRO A 15 -7.59 12.87 -10.12
C PRO A 15 -6.08 12.59 -10.12
N ASP A 16 -5.37 12.96 -9.05
CA ASP A 16 -3.93 12.79 -8.88
C ASP A 16 -3.56 11.75 -7.81
N LEU A 17 -4.55 11.01 -7.29
CA LEU A 17 -4.31 9.94 -6.33
C LEU A 17 -3.46 8.82 -6.96
N VAL A 18 -2.34 8.52 -6.32
CA VAL A 18 -1.43 7.44 -6.70
C VAL A 18 -1.21 6.46 -5.57
N GLU A 19 -0.88 5.21 -5.90
CA GLU A 19 -0.61 4.15 -4.94
C GLU A 19 0.76 3.49 -5.20
N CYS A 20 1.49 3.18 -4.14
CA CYS A 20 2.74 2.43 -4.24
C CYS A 20 2.50 0.93 -4.49
N PHE A 21 3.17 0.35 -5.50
CA PHE A 21 3.05 -1.08 -5.85
C PHE A 21 3.56 -2.07 -4.79
N ILE A 22 4.37 -1.63 -3.82
CA ILE A 22 4.91 -2.49 -2.76
C ILE A 22 4.19 -2.30 -1.43
N CYS A 23 4.05 -1.05 -0.99
CA CYS A 23 3.50 -0.76 0.33
C CYS A 23 2.03 -0.32 0.32
N SER A 24 1.40 -0.18 -0.86
CA SER A 24 0.02 0.31 -1.06
C SER A 24 -0.28 1.63 -0.35
N LYS A 25 0.74 2.45 -0.04
CA LYS A 25 0.52 3.79 0.48
C LYS A 25 -0.04 4.63 -0.67
N GLN A 26 -1.20 5.22 -0.41
CA GLN A 26 -1.82 6.20 -1.28
C GLN A 26 -1.40 7.61 -0.89
N LEU A 27 -1.17 8.45 -1.89
CA LEU A 27 -0.85 9.88 -1.79
C LEU A 27 -1.59 10.65 -2.88
N ASP A 28 -2.13 11.80 -2.52
CA ASP A 28 -2.86 12.76 -3.34
C ASP A 28 -2.38 14.19 -3.04
N GLY A 29 -2.88 15.17 -3.79
CA GLY A 29 -2.60 16.59 -3.55
C GLY A 29 -1.18 17.00 -3.95
N TRP A 30 -0.69 16.48 -5.08
CA TRP A 30 0.68 16.68 -5.55
C TRP A 30 0.89 18.09 -6.11
N GLU A 31 1.99 18.72 -5.68
CA GLU A 31 2.47 20.00 -6.21
C GLU A 31 3.56 19.77 -7.28
N PRO A 32 3.75 20.70 -8.24
CA PRO A 32 4.71 20.51 -9.33
C PRO A 32 6.19 20.34 -8.89
N ASP A 33 6.52 20.81 -7.69
CA ASP A 33 7.86 20.78 -7.09
C ASP A 33 8.07 19.60 -6.12
N ASP A 34 7.04 18.78 -5.87
CA ASP A 34 7.18 17.59 -5.05
C ASP A 34 8.12 16.57 -5.71
N ASP A 35 9.09 16.07 -4.94
CA ASP A 35 9.88 14.91 -5.33
C ASP A 35 9.17 13.62 -4.89
N PRO A 36 8.72 12.75 -5.82
CA PRO A 36 7.92 11.59 -5.47
C PRO A 36 8.64 10.58 -4.58
N TRP A 37 9.97 10.46 -4.69
CA TRP A 37 10.73 9.57 -3.83
C TRP A 37 10.78 10.10 -2.40
N SER A 38 11.09 11.38 -2.24
CA SER A 38 11.12 12.08 -0.96
C SER A 38 9.77 12.02 -0.25
N GLU A 39 8.68 12.23 -0.98
CA GLU A 39 7.32 12.12 -0.42
C GLU A 39 6.97 10.68 -0.04
N HIS A 40 7.43 9.67 -0.80
CA HIS A 40 7.26 8.26 -0.42
C HIS A 40 8.03 7.92 0.87
N GLU A 41 9.28 8.35 0.99
CA GLU A 41 10.11 8.12 2.18
C GLU A 41 9.51 8.81 3.42
N LYS A 42 9.11 10.07 3.28
CA LYS A 42 8.50 10.88 4.33
C LYS A 42 7.21 10.25 4.86
N HIS A 43 6.34 9.77 3.97
CA HIS A 43 5.02 9.25 4.34
C HIS A 43 4.98 7.75 4.63
N GLN A 44 5.99 6.99 4.18
CA GLN A 44 6.07 5.55 4.41
C GLN A 44 7.52 5.04 4.38
N SER A 45 8.35 5.53 5.30
CA SER A 45 9.75 5.11 5.48
C SER A 45 9.93 3.61 5.76
N SER A 46 8.86 2.93 6.22
CA SER A 46 8.89 1.49 6.46
C SER A 46 8.73 0.65 5.19
N CYS A 47 8.38 1.26 4.06
CA CYS A 47 8.19 0.59 2.77
C CYS A 47 9.43 -0.23 2.39
N PRO A 48 9.28 -1.53 2.05
CA PRO A 48 10.39 -2.35 1.62
C PRO A 48 11.14 -1.80 0.39
N PHE A 49 10.45 -1.12 -0.52
CA PHE A 49 11.06 -0.51 -1.69
C PHE A 49 11.91 0.72 -1.32
N VAL A 50 11.38 1.60 -0.45
CA VAL A 50 12.14 2.73 0.10
C VAL A 50 13.40 2.23 0.83
N LYS A 51 13.26 1.19 1.66
CA LYS A 51 14.40 0.59 2.37
C LYS A 51 15.45 -0.04 1.46
N LEU A 52 15.05 -0.56 0.30
CA LEU A 52 15.99 -1.07 -0.70
C LEU A 52 16.83 0.06 -1.31
N ASN A 53 16.27 1.27 -1.40
CA ASN A 53 16.93 2.48 -1.88
C ASN A 53 17.60 2.32 -3.27
N LYS A 54 16.94 1.56 -4.15
CA LYS A 54 17.34 1.35 -5.55
C LYS A 54 16.14 1.62 -6.46
N GLN A 55 16.03 2.84 -6.98
CA GLN A 55 14.89 3.23 -7.83
C GLN A 55 14.93 2.58 -9.21
N ASP A 56 16.12 2.31 -9.75
CA ASP A 56 16.28 1.63 -11.04
C ASP A 56 16.19 0.11 -10.83
N GLU A 57 15.15 -0.50 -11.40
CA GLU A 57 14.91 -1.94 -11.36
C GLU A 57 16.05 -2.77 -11.96
N LYS A 58 16.88 -2.19 -12.83
CA LYS A 58 18.05 -2.86 -13.42
C LYS A 58 19.14 -3.16 -12.40
N GLU A 59 19.15 -2.43 -11.29
CA GLU A 59 20.12 -2.61 -10.19
C GLU A 59 19.69 -3.69 -9.20
N TRP A 60 18.52 -4.30 -9.41
CA TRP A 60 17.98 -5.32 -8.50
C TRP A 60 18.52 -6.70 -8.82
N THR A 61 18.94 -7.39 -7.78
CA THR A 61 19.18 -8.83 -7.82
C THR A 61 17.86 -9.60 -7.77
N VAL A 62 17.90 -10.86 -8.18
CA VAL A 62 16.74 -11.76 -8.08
C VAL A 62 16.28 -11.92 -6.62
N ASP A 63 17.22 -11.97 -5.67
CA ASP A 63 16.89 -12.08 -4.24
C ASP A 63 16.17 -10.83 -3.72
N GLU A 64 16.62 -9.62 -4.11
CA GLU A 64 15.97 -8.37 -3.74
C GLU A 64 14.55 -8.28 -4.32
N LEU A 65 14.38 -8.65 -5.60
CA LEU A 65 13.08 -8.73 -6.25
C LEU A 65 12.16 -9.73 -5.52
N TYR A 66 12.67 -10.92 -5.22
CA TYR A 66 11.91 -11.95 -4.52
C TYR A 66 11.49 -11.49 -3.12
N ASP A 67 12.37 -10.82 -2.38
CA ASP A 67 12.07 -10.27 -1.07
C ASP A 67 11.00 -9.18 -1.11
N LEU A 68 11.05 -8.29 -2.10
CA LEU A 68 10.00 -7.30 -2.33
C LEU A 68 8.67 -7.98 -2.63
N TYR A 69 8.66 -8.94 -3.56
CA TYR A 69 7.46 -9.70 -3.92
C TYR A 69 6.87 -10.45 -2.72
N LYS A 70 7.70 -11.12 -1.93
CA LYS A 70 7.29 -11.84 -0.72
C LYS A 70 6.64 -10.91 0.30
N LYS A 71 7.21 -9.73 0.52
CA LYS A 71 6.66 -8.73 1.44
C LYS A 71 5.32 -8.18 0.94
N TYR A 72 5.23 -7.87 -0.36
CA TYR A 72 3.97 -7.46 -1.00
C TYR A 72 2.88 -8.53 -0.82
N LYS A 73 3.17 -9.80 -1.16
CA LYS A 73 2.22 -10.90 -1.00
C LYS A 73 1.81 -11.15 0.44
N THR A 74 2.77 -11.09 1.37
CA THR A 74 2.47 -11.23 2.80
C THR A 74 1.51 -10.14 3.27
N LYS A 75 1.73 -8.89 2.84
CA LYS A 75 0.83 -7.78 3.16
C LYS A 75 -0.57 -8.02 2.57
N GLU A 76 -0.66 -8.39 1.30
CA GLU A 76 -1.92 -8.69 0.60
C GLU A 76 -2.74 -9.75 1.36
N TYR A 77 -2.13 -10.88 1.73
CA TYR A 77 -2.80 -11.92 2.52
C TYR A 77 -3.23 -11.42 3.91
N MET A 78 -2.38 -10.64 4.59
CA MET A 78 -2.71 -10.09 5.91
C MET A 78 -3.88 -9.12 5.85
N ASP A 79 -3.97 -8.28 4.82
CA ASP A 79 -5.07 -7.33 4.65
C ASP A 79 -6.39 -8.05 4.32
N GLN A 80 -6.35 -9.12 3.53
CA GLN A 80 -7.51 -10.01 3.33
C GLN A 80 -7.97 -10.66 4.64
N VAL A 81 -7.05 -11.20 5.44
CA VAL A 81 -7.36 -11.80 6.74
C VAL A 81 -7.97 -10.78 7.70
N LYS A 82 -7.42 -9.56 7.78
CA LYS A 82 -7.98 -8.48 8.60
C LYS A 82 -9.40 -8.13 8.18
N LYS A 83 -9.65 -7.98 6.87
CA LYS A 83 -10.99 -7.70 6.35
C LYS A 83 -11.98 -8.78 6.77
N ASN A 84 -11.62 -10.05 6.59
CA ASN A 84 -12.45 -11.18 6.99
C ASN A 84 -12.72 -11.16 8.51
N ILE A 85 -11.72 -10.85 9.34
CA ILE A 85 -11.89 -10.71 10.80
C ILE A 85 -12.88 -9.60 11.14
N THR A 86 -12.78 -8.43 10.51
CA THR A 86 -13.71 -7.32 10.73
C THR A 86 -15.14 -7.74 10.37
N THR A 87 -15.34 -8.35 9.20
CA THR A 87 -16.65 -8.87 8.80
C THR A 87 -17.21 -9.89 9.80
N MET A 88 -16.39 -10.82 10.29
CA MET A 88 -16.83 -11.79 11.30
C MET A 88 -17.23 -11.11 12.62
N LYS A 89 -16.52 -10.06 13.04
CA LYS A 89 -16.86 -9.28 14.23
C LYS A 89 -18.22 -8.58 14.07
N ASP A 90 -18.46 -7.97 12.90
CA ASP A 90 -19.71 -7.28 12.62
C ASP A 90 -20.90 -8.25 12.64
N VAL A 91 -20.76 -9.41 12.01
CA VAL A 91 -21.79 -10.48 12.03
C VAL A 91 -22.05 -10.98 13.45
N THR A 92 -20.99 -11.16 14.24
CA THR A 92 -21.12 -11.60 15.64
C THR A 92 -21.89 -10.56 16.47
N ALA A 93 -21.58 -9.27 16.30
CA ALA A 93 -22.28 -8.19 17.00
C ALA A 93 -23.76 -8.09 16.62
N GLN A 94 -24.08 -8.31 15.34
CA GLN A 94 -25.47 -8.37 14.86
C GLN A 94 -26.24 -9.51 15.52
N LEU A 95 -25.66 -10.72 15.53
CA LEU A 95 -26.29 -11.89 16.16
C LEU A 95 -26.52 -11.69 17.67
N MET A 96 -25.55 -11.08 18.39
CA MET A 96 -25.71 -10.77 19.81
C MET A 96 -26.88 -9.80 20.07
N ASN A 97 -27.06 -8.80 19.20
CA ASN A 97 -28.18 -7.87 19.29
C ASN A 97 -29.52 -8.54 18.99
N GLU A 98 -29.57 -9.51 18.08
CA GLU A 98 -30.77 -10.31 17.79
C GLU A 98 -31.15 -11.22 18.97
N LEU A 99 -30.18 -11.84 19.63
CA LEU A 99 -30.41 -12.69 20.81
C LEU A 99 -30.82 -11.91 22.07
N SER A 100 -30.54 -10.60 22.11
CA SER A 100 -30.89 -9.72 23.23
C SER A 100 -32.29 -9.10 23.09
N LYS A 101 -33.00 -9.38 21.99
CA LYS A 101 -34.41 -9.01 21.76
C LYS A 101 -35.32 -10.15 22.15
#